data_AF-A0A5E7C1N9-F1
#
_entry.id   AF-A0A5E7C1N9-F1
#
_cell.length_a   1.000
_cell.length_b   1.000
_cell.length_c   1.000
_cell.angle_alpha   90.00
_cell.angle_beta   90.00
_cell.angle_gamma   90.00
#
_symmetry.space_group_name_H-M   'P 1'
#
loop_
_entity.id
_entity.type
_entity.pdbx_description
1 polymer ?
#
loop_
_entity_poly.entity_id
_entity_poly.type
_entity_poly.pdbx_seq_one_letter_code
_entity_poly.pdbx_strand_id
1 'polypeptide(L)'
;MIVISKTTFTAPGATEETPALWHTFDTGSAWGHLALQASISGWHTHGMAGFDQELTRKELNIPEGYALHAAVAVGKLGDKATLADYLQAREEPSSRRPLSELAAEGDFTL
;
A
#
# COMPACT_ATOMS: atom_id res chain seq x y z
N MET A 1 -0.30 8.33 -7.07
CA MET A 1 -0.75 8.63 -5.68
C MET A 1 0.29 8.11 -4.71
N ILE A 2 0.52 8.74 -3.55
CA ILE A 2 1.43 8.24 -2.50
C ILE A 2 0.62 7.88 -1.26
N VAL A 3 0.90 6.71 -0.69
CA VAL A 3 0.31 6.22 0.56
C VAL A 3 1.24 6.64 1.70
N ILE A 4 0.75 7.48 2.60
CA ILE A 4 1.51 8.03 3.73
C ILE A 4 0.72 7.90 5.03
N SER A 5 1.41 7.89 6.17
CA SER A 5 0.78 7.87 7.50
C SER A 5 1.51 8.78 8.47
N LYS A 6 0.77 9.44 9.36
CA LYS A 6 1.39 10.16 10.49
C LYS A 6 1.95 9.16 11.50
N THR A 7 3.16 9.38 11.99
CA THR A 7 3.85 8.46 12.92
C THR A 7 3.48 8.70 14.38
N THR A 8 2.71 9.75 14.64
CA THR A 8 2.23 10.16 15.96
C THR A 8 0.72 10.40 15.93
N PHE A 9 0.08 10.34 17.09
CA PHE A 9 -1.30 10.74 17.28
C PHE A 9 -1.51 11.35 18.66
N THR A 10 -2.54 12.19 18.78
CA THR A 10 -3.04 12.70 20.05
C THR A 10 -4.29 11.93 20.41
N ALA A 11 -4.28 11.23 21.53
CA ALA A 11 -5.46 10.51 22.01
C ALA A 11 -6.59 11.49 22.40
N PRO A 12 -7.86 11.08 22.33
CA PRO A 12 -8.96 11.90 22.80
C PRO A 12 -8.76 12.36 24.26
N GLY A 13 -8.73 13.68 24.49
CA GLY A 13 -8.51 14.27 25.81
C GLY A 13 -7.04 14.47 26.19
N ALA A 14 -6.08 14.01 25.38
CA ALA A 14 -4.66 14.30 25.56
C ALA A 14 -4.27 15.63 24.92
N THR A 15 -3.22 16.26 25.46
CA THR A 15 -2.62 17.48 24.90
C THR A 15 -1.28 17.23 24.20
N GLU A 16 -0.67 16.06 24.42
CA GLU A 16 0.61 15.68 23.84
C GLU A 16 0.45 14.64 22.73
N GLU A 17 1.31 14.71 21.73
CA GLU A 17 1.42 13.68 20.71
C GLU A 17 2.26 12.50 21.22
N THR A 18 1.82 11.29 20.90
CA THR A 18 2.52 10.05 21.22
C THR A 18 2.74 9.21 19.97
N PRO A 19 3.72 8.28 19.96
CA PRO A 19 3.93 7.38 18.83
C PRO A 19 2.67 6.57 18.50
N ALA A 20 2.26 6.59 17.23
CA ALA A 20 1.12 5.82 16.72
C ALA A 20 1.57 4.44 16.26
N LEU A 21 1.81 3.50 17.18
CA LEU A 21 2.51 2.22 16.89
C LEU A 21 1.90 1.36 15.76
N TRP A 22 0.63 1.57 15.43
CA TRP A 22 -0.13 0.86 14.40
C TRP A 22 -0.35 1.67 13.12
N HIS A 23 0.29 2.84 12.97
CA HIS A 23 0.05 3.76 11.85
C HIS A 23 0.20 3.09 10.46
N THR A 24 1.18 2.20 10.31
CA THR A 24 1.42 1.46 9.06
C THR A 24 0.34 0.42 8.79
N PHE A 25 -0.13 -0.27 9.84
CA PHE A 25 -1.18 -1.30 9.72
C PHE A 25 -2.53 -0.67 9.32
N ASP A 26 -2.91 0.42 9.99
CA ASP A 26 -4.13 1.18 9.67
C ASP A 26 -4.11 1.72 8.24
N THR A 27 -2.96 2.27 7.84
CA THR A 27 -2.78 2.82 6.49
C THR A 27 -2.78 1.72 5.44
N GLY A 28 -2.26 0.52 5.76
CA GLY A 28 -2.40 -0.67 4.93
C GLY A 28 -3.86 -1.07 4.71
N SER A 29 -4.69 -0.97 5.75
CA SER A 29 -6.13 -1.18 5.64
C SER A 29 -6.81 -0.14 4.75
N ALA A 30 -6.44 1.15 4.88
CA ALA A 30 -6.94 2.21 4.01
C ALA A 30 -6.56 1.97 2.54
N TRP A 31 -5.33 1.56 2.27
CA TRP A 31 -4.87 1.13 0.94
C TRP A 31 -5.69 -0.03 0.40
N GLY A 32 -5.95 -1.06 1.22
CA GLY A 32 -6.75 -2.21 0.83
C GLY A 32 -8.17 -1.83 0.38
N HIS A 33 -8.85 -0.97 1.15
CA HIS A 33 -10.18 -0.48 0.80
C HIS A 33 -10.18 0.36 -0.48
N LEU A 34 -9.17 1.19 -0.69
CA LEU A 34 -9.02 1.97 -1.92
C LEU A 34 -8.87 1.05 -3.14
N ALA A 35 -8.01 0.03 -3.06
CA ALA A 35 -7.81 -0.93 -4.15
C ALA A 35 -9.09 -1.72 -4.48
N LEU A 36 -9.83 -2.16 -3.45
CA LEU A 36 -11.12 -2.82 -3.61
C LEU A 36 -12.13 -1.90 -4.31
N GLN A 37 -12.27 -0.66 -3.84
CA GLN A 37 -13.23 0.28 -4.41
C GLN A 37 -12.88 0.66 -5.85
N ALA A 38 -11.58 0.82 -6.16
CA ALA A 38 -11.11 1.05 -7.51
C ALA A 38 -11.53 -0.10 -8.43
N SER A 39 -11.30 -1.35 -8.01
CA SER A 39 -11.71 -2.56 -8.76
C SER A 39 -13.21 -2.59 -9.02
N ILE A 40 -14.04 -2.35 -8.00
CA ILE A 40 -15.51 -2.27 -8.12
C ILE A 40 -15.92 -1.18 -9.12
N SER A 41 -15.19 -0.07 -9.15
CA SER A 41 -15.43 1.06 -10.06
C SER A 41 -14.85 0.84 -11.48
N GLY A 42 -14.33 -0.36 -11.77
CA GLY A 42 -13.71 -0.71 -13.04
C GLY A 42 -12.34 -0.06 -13.28
N TRP A 43 -11.61 0.26 -12.22
CA TRP A 43 -10.24 0.79 -12.25
C TRP A 43 -9.25 -0.24 -11.69
N HIS A 44 -8.01 -0.14 -12.13
CA HIS A 44 -6.91 -0.97 -11.66
C HIS A 44 -5.95 -0.13 -10.83
N THR A 45 -5.42 -0.74 -9.77
CA THR A 45 -4.43 -0.11 -8.88
C THR A 45 -3.21 -1.01 -8.74
N HIS A 46 -2.01 -0.43 -8.86
CA HIS A 46 -0.76 -1.14 -8.64
C HIS A 46 0.08 -0.41 -7.60
N GLY A 47 0.26 -1.04 -6.44
CA GLY A 47 1.11 -0.54 -5.35
C GLY A 47 2.58 -0.92 -5.57
N MET A 48 3.47 0.05 -5.38
CA MET A 48 4.91 -0.05 -5.65
C MET A 48 5.71 0.51 -4.48
N ALA A 49 6.70 -0.26 -4.01
CA ALA A 49 7.67 0.19 -3.01
C ALA A 49 8.92 0.85 -3.63
N GLY A 50 9.20 0.58 -4.92
CA GLY A 50 10.39 1.07 -5.63
C GLY A 50 10.21 2.50 -6.15
N PHE A 51 10.18 3.49 -5.26
CA PHE A 51 10.16 4.92 -5.60
C PHE A 51 11.12 5.71 -4.72
N ASP A 52 11.56 6.88 -5.20
CA ASP A 52 12.47 7.75 -4.45
C ASP A 52 11.70 8.50 -3.35
N GLN A 53 11.84 8.04 -2.10
CA GLN A 53 11.14 8.61 -0.96
C GLN A 53 11.66 10.00 -0.57
N GLU A 54 12.96 10.25 -0.71
CA GLU A 54 13.58 11.53 -0.36
C GLU A 54 13.15 12.61 -1.34
N LEU A 55 13.23 12.32 -2.64
CA LEU A 55 12.75 13.21 -3.68
C LEU A 55 11.24 13.41 -3.55
N THR A 56 10.46 12.34 -3.33
CA THR A 56 9.01 12.46 -3.15
C THR A 56 8.66 13.36 -1.97
N ARG A 57 9.35 13.20 -0.84
CA ARG A 57 9.16 14.06 0.34
C ARG A 57 9.42 15.52 0.02
N LYS A 58 10.54 15.80 -0.66
CA LYS A 58 10.92 17.15 -1.05
C LYS A 58 9.92 17.78 -2.00
N GLU A 59 9.63 17.13 -3.13
CA GLU A 59 8.81 17.70 -4.20
C GLU A 59 7.33 17.84 -3.80
N LEU A 60 6.82 16.94 -2.95
CA LEU A 60 5.46 17.02 -2.42
C LEU A 60 5.36 17.81 -1.11
N ASN A 61 6.46 18.41 -0.64
CA ASN A 61 6.52 19.17 0.61
C ASN A 61 5.96 18.40 1.82
N ILE A 62 6.29 17.12 1.94
CA ILE A 62 5.78 16.26 3.01
C ILE A 62 6.58 16.53 4.30
N PRO A 63 5.92 16.99 5.39
CA PRO A 63 6.62 17.34 6.62
C PRO A 63 7.20 16.11 7.32
N GLU A 64 8.11 16.35 8.26
CA GLU A 64 8.54 15.34 9.21
C GLU A 64 7.36 14.76 10.00
N GLY A 65 7.54 13.57 10.58
CA GLY A 65 6.47 12.86 11.29
C GLY A 65 5.47 12.13 10.39
N TYR A 66 5.75 12.02 9.08
CA TYR A 66 4.99 11.17 8.16
C TYR A 66 5.89 10.10 7.56
N ALA A 67 5.44 8.85 7.57
CA ALA A 67 6.07 7.74 6.87
C ALA A 67 5.50 7.61 5.45
N LEU A 68 6.37 7.38 4.46
CA LEU A 68 5.99 7.10 3.07
C LEU A 68 6.05 5.58 2.86
N HIS A 69 4.94 4.97 2.43
CA HIS A 69 4.81 3.50 2.36
C HIS A 69 4.87 2.96 0.94
N ALA A 70 4.08 3.54 0.04
CA ALA A 70 3.96 3.04 -1.33
C ALA A 70 3.55 4.15 -2.30
N ALA A 71 4.05 4.07 -3.53
CA ALA A 71 3.46 4.75 -4.67
C ALA A 71 2.38 3.85 -5.29
N VAL A 72 1.32 4.46 -5.79
CA VAL A 72 0.19 3.75 -6.41
C VAL A 72 -0.07 4.35 -7.79
N ALA A 73 0.03 3.51 -8.82
CA ALA A 73 -0.53 3.78 -10.14
C ALA A 73 -2.01 3.42 -10.15
N VAL A 74 -2.85 4.31 -10.68
CA VAL A 74 -4.30 4.09 -10.84
C VAL A 74 -4.67 4.37 -12.28
N GLY A 75 -5.37 3.45 -12.93
CA GLY A 75 -5.68 3.58 -14.35
C GLY A 75 -6.69 2.57 -14.86
N LYS A 76 -7.01 2.67 -16.15
CA LYS A 76 -7.76 1.65 -16.88
C LYS A 76 -6.79 0.63 -17.45
N LEU A 77 -7.24 -0.62 -17.56
CA LEU A 77 -6.45 -1.67 -18.19
C LEU A 77 -6.18 -1.30 -19.66
N GLY A 78 -4.91 -1.28 -20.04
CA GLY A 78 -4.46 -1.04 -21.40
C GLY A 78 -4.27 -2.32 -22.18
N ASP A 79 -3.85 -2.19 -23.44
CA ASP A 79 -3.43 -3.35 -24.24
C ASP A 79 -2.06 -3.85 -23.75
N LYS A 80 -2.02 -5.11 -23.31
CA LYS A 80 -0.81 -5.82 -22.89
C LYS A 80 0.29 -5.77 -23.94
N ALA A 81 -0.03 -5.75 -25.24
CA ALA A 81 0.97 -5.67 -26.31
C ALA A 81 1.81 -4.38 -26.29
N THR A 82 1.38 -3.36 -25.51
CA THR A 82 2.14 -2.12 -25.32
C THR A 82 3.25 -2.23 -24.28
N LEU A 83 3.27 -3.31 -23.48
CA LEU A 83 4.30 -3.57 -22.48
C LEU A 83 5.54 -4.20 -23.13
N ALA A 84 6.70 -4.06 -22.47
CA ALA A 84 7.89 -4.84 -22.84
C ALA A 84 7.63 -6.35 -22.69
N ASP A 85 8.20 -7.18 -23.55
CA ASP A 85 7.90 -8.62 -23.65
C ASP A 85 7.93 -9.37 -22.31
N TYR A 86 8.91 -9.06 -21.46
CA TYR A 86 9.06 -9.70 -20.15
C TYR A 86 7.94 -9.31 -19.14
N LEU A 87 7.30 -8.17 -19.34
CA LEU A 87 6.13 -7.73 -18.55
C LEU A 87 4.84 -8.28 -19.12
N GLN A 88 4.77 -8.46 -20.45
CA GLN A 88 3.60 -9.07 -21.07
C GLN A 88 3.30 -10.42 -20.44
N ALA A 89 4.29 -11.30 -20.33
CA ALA A 89 4.14 -12.62 -19.71
C ALA A 89 3.71 -12.58 -18.23
N ARG A 90 3.81 -11.42 -17.56
CA ARG A 90 3.45 -11.25 -16.15
C ARG A 90 2.13 -10.51 -15.95
N GLU A 91 1.50 -10.05 -17.02
CA GLU A 91 0.20 -9.36 -17.00
C GLU A 91 -0.94 -10.39 -16.86
N GLU A 92 -0.90 -11.10 -15.74
CA GLU A 92 -1.81 -12.15 -15.36
C GLU A 92 -1.98 -12.17 -13.83
N PRO A 93 -3.16 -12.54 -13.31
CA PRO A 93 -3.39 -12.56 -11.86
C PRO A 93 -2.40 -13.48 -11.14
N SER A 94 -1.76 -12.98 -10.08
CA SER A 94 -0.83 -13.77 -9.28
C SER A 94 -1.54 -14.85 -8.48
N SER A 95 -0.91 -16.01 -8.36
CA SER A 95 -1.36 -17.08 -7.46
C SER A 95 -1.20 -16.68 -5.99
N ARG A 96 -1.76 -17.50 -5.10
CA ARG A 96 -1.57 -17.38 -3.64
C ARG A 96 -1.05 -18.70 -3.10
N ARG A 97 -0.26 -18.62 -2.03
CA ARG A 97 0.15 -19.81 -1.26
C ARG A 97 -1.09 -20.50 -0.68
N PRO A 98 -1.05 -21.84 -0.49
CA PRO A 98 -2.09 -22.57 0.23
C PRO A 98 -2.36 -21.97 1.61
N LEU A 99 -3.62 -22.01 2.05
CA LEU A 99 -4.02 -21.46 3.36
C LEU A 99 -3.29 -22.15 4.53
N SER A 100 -3.04 -23.46 4.42
CA SER A 100 -2.31 -24.24 5.42
C SER A 100 -0.86 -23.80 5.63
N GLU A 101 -0.30 -23.00 4.72
CA GLU A 101 1.03 -22.41 4.86
C GLU A 101 1.00 -21.00 5.50
N LEU A 102 -0.18 -20.44 5.74
CA LEU A 102 -0.38 -19.06 6.20
C LEU A 102 -1.24 -18.93 7.46
N ALA A 103 -2.04 -19.96 7.79
CA ALA A 103 -2.93 -19.96 8.94
C ALA A 103 -2.75 -21.25 9.76
N ALA A 104 -2.60 -21.08 11.07
CA ALA A 104 -2.46 -22.14 12.05
C ALA A 104 -3.49 -21.96 13.17
N GLU A 105 -3.99 -23.07 13.70
CA GLU A 105 -4.87 -23.07 14.88
C GLU A 105 -4.04 -23.30 16.15
N GLY A 106 -4.27 -22.48 17.17
CA GLY A 106 -3.57 -22.59 18.45
C GLY A 106 -2.13 -22.05 18.39
N ASP A 107 -1.16 -22.96 18.47
CA ASP A 107 0.26 -22.61 18.53
C ASP A 107 0.82 -22.18 17.16
N PHE A 108 1.89 -21.38 17.20
CA PHE A 108 2.61 -20.98 15.99
C PHE A 108 3.27 -22.20 15.33
N THR A 109 2.76 -22.60 14.17
CA THR A 109 3.17 -23.81 13.44
C THR A 109 3.37 -23.57 11.94
N LEU A 110 3.52 -22.30 11.55
CA LEU A 110 3.76 -21.85 10.17
C LEU A 110 5.24 -21.94 9.77
#